data_AF-A0A3D0N6Z4-F1
#
_entry.id   AF-A0A3D0N6Z4-F1
#
_cell.length_a   1.000
_cell.length_b   1.000
_cell.length_c   1.000
_cell.angle_alpha   90.00
_cell.angle_beta   90.00
_cell.angle_gamma   90.00
#
_symmetry.space_group_name_H-M   'P 1'
#
loop_
_entity.id
_entity.type
_entity.pdbx_description
1 polymer ?
#
loop_
_entity_poly.entity_id
_entity_poly.type
_entity_poly.pdbx_seq_one_letter_code
_entity_poly.pdbx_strand_id
1 'polypeptide(L)'
;MPNEEINEGDLGLVLEIGRMGEELTGLTLMSSRDYRASWRKPNVLPGNSKDFAHYGLGVSWYVIEVGWGFSTAGIGPDESFDALPETRERDFMRRIMRFADDHADTDSRVVFVPWEAYEHPQLGRVEIGGLTRAAVSHVYPPEMEEISDGTTKFILRHAAYHPRLALSGCEATLIGAGIYRIRGRVANTGRFATNVMSTGLTARTQRPVRASIEPPEAGEVLSRQRILEFAAIGGGGDFRPLEWFIAAPQGTEIVVRASHPRGGTCTETLTLP
;
A
#
# COMPACT_ATOMS: atom_id res chain seq x y z
N MET A 1 2.28 -9.98 -10.47
CA MET A 1 1.36 -10.76 -11.31
C MET A 1 1.63 -10.33 -12.77
N PRO A 2 1.31 -11.12 -13.80
CA PRO A 2 1.26 -10.60 -15.16
C PRO A 2 0.27 -9.45 -15.22
N ASN A 3 0.62 -8.39 -15.94
CA ASN A 3 -0.32 -7.29 -16.17
C ASN A 3 -1.59 -7.81 -16.87
N GLU A 4 -1.44 -8.80 -17.74
CA GLU A 4 -2.52 -9.47 -18.49
C GLU A 4 -3.51 -10.28 -17.62
N GLU A 5 -3.11 -10.68 -16.41
CA GLU A 5 -3.95 -11.47 -15.47
C GLU A 5 -4.64 -10.58 -14.43
N ILE A 6 -4.30 -9.29 -14.37
CA ILE A 6 -4.93 -8.32 -13.47
C ILE A 6 -6.12 -7.70 -14.21
N ASN A 7 -7.25 -7.53 -13.50
CA ASN A 7 -8.40 -6.80 -14.04
C ASN A 7 -7.99 -5.39 -14.50
N GLU A 8 -8.51 -4.92 -15.64
CA GLU A 8 -8.12 -3.62 -16.22
C GLU A 8 -8.21 -2.44 -15.24
N GLY A 9 -9.25 -2.39 -14.40
CA GLY A 9 -9.41 -1.35 -13.40
C GLY A 9 -8.34 -1.39 -12.31
N ASP A 10 -7.99 -2.60 -11.87
CA ASP A 10 -6.92 -2.81 -10.89
C ASP A 10 -5.55 -2.52 -11.51
N LEU A 11 -5.31 -2.90 -12.77
CA LEU A 11 -4.07 -2.59 -13.48
C LEU A 11 -3.91 -1.07 -13.65
N GLY A 12 -4.99 -0.37 -14.01
CA GLY A 12 -4.98 1.09 -14.10
C GLY A 12 -4.56 1.75 -12.78
N LEU A 13 -5.08 1.25 -11.66
CA LEU A 13 -4.71 1.71 -10.31
C LEU A 13 -3.25 1.36 -9.96
N VAL A 14 -2.80 0.16 -10.34
CA VAL A 14 -1.40 -0.27 -10.13
C VAL A 14 -0.42 0.64 -10.87
N LEU A 15 -0.73 0.98 -12.12
CA LEU A 15 0.10 1.87 -12.93
C LEU A 15 0.03 3.33 -12.42
N GLU A 16 -1.12 3.80 -11.94
CA GLU A 16 -1.25 5.13 -11.31
C GLU A 16 -0.34 5.25 -10.08
N ILE A 17 -0.42 4.30 -9.15
CA ILE A 17 0.39 4.31 -7.93
C ILE A 17 1.86 4.02 -8.23
N GLY A 18 2.13 3.15 -9.21
CA GLY A 18 3.49 2.84 -9.63
C GLY A 18 4.23 4.07 -10.16
N ARG A 19 3.59 4.89 -11.02
CA ARG A 19 4.17 6.17 -11.47
C ARG A 19 4.43 7.13 -10.31
N MET A 20 3.51 7.21 -9.35
CA MET A 20 3.72 7.99 -8.13
C MET A 20 4.92 7.46 -7.33
N GLY A 21 5.12 6.15 -7.28
CA GLY A 21 6.29 5.52 -6.69
C GLY A 21 7.58 5.91 -7.41
N GLU A 22 7.59 5.83 -8.74
CA GLU A 22 8.74 6.25 -9.57
C GLU A 22 9.10 7.73 -9.33
N GLU A 23 8.11 8.62 -9.32
CA GLU A 23 8.30 10.05 -9.08
C GLU A 23 8.87 10.36 -7.69
N LEU A 24 8.43 9.63 -6.66
CA LEU A 24 8.82 9.89 -5.27
C LEU A 24 10.11 9.19 -4.85
N THR A 25 10.44 8.06 -5.47
CA THR A 25 11.55 7.18 -5.04
C THR A 25 12.68 7.10 -6.06
N GLY A 26 12.43 7.44 -7.32
CA GLY A 26 13.34 7.17 -8.43
C GLY A 26 13.45 5.69 -8.83
N LEU A 27 12.72 4.78 -8.15
CA LEU A 27 12.74 3.35 -8.43
C LEU A 27 11.71 2.99 -9.49
N THR A 28 12.13 2.25 -10.51
CA THR A 28 11.27 1.81 -11.62
C THR A 28 10.19 0.84 -11.16
N LEU A 29 8.95 1.07 -11.60
CA LEU A 29 7.87 0.10 -11.44
C LEU A 29 8.16 -1.14 -12.29
N MET A 30 8.28 -2.29 -11.65
CA MET A 30 8.57 -3.55 -12.33
C MET A 30 7.62 -4.66 -11.88
N SER A 31 7.18 -5.50 -12.83
CA SER A 31 6.56 -6.77 -12.47
C SER A 31 7.62 -7.71 -11.94
N SER A 32 7.36 -8.36 -10.80
CA SER A 32 8.29 -9.38 -10.27
C SER A 32 8.56 -10.54 -11.25
N ARG A 33 7.72 -10.70 -12.28
CA ARG A 33 7.92 -11.70 -13.34
C ARG A 33 9.09 -11.33 -14.25
N ASP A 34 9.41 -10.05 -14.33
CA ASP A 34 10.48 -9.47 -15.13
C ASP A 34 11.76 -9.25 -14.32
N TYR A 35 11.75 -9.63 -13.03
CA TYR A 35 12.93 -9.65 -12.15
C TYR A 35 13.88 -10.82 -12.51
N ARG A 36 14.40 -10.82 -13.73
CA ARG A 36 15.15 -11.93 -14.35
C ARG A 36 16.02 -11.42 -15.50
N ALA A 37 16.95 -12.26 -15.95
CA ALA A 37 17.64 -12.04 -17.23
C ALA A 37 16.64 -11.98 -18.38
N SER A 38 16.88 -11.11 -19.36
CA SER A 38 16.00 -10.83 -20.51
C SER A 38 15.68 -12.07 -21.34
N TRP A 39 16.61 -13.01 -21.45
CA TRP A 39 16.45 -14.28 -22.18
C TRP A 39 15.81 -15.42 -21.39
N ARG A 40 15.55 -15.26 -20.09
CA ARG A 40 14.88 -16.30 -19.29
C ARG A 40 13.37 -16.29 -19.48
N LYS A 41 12.67 -17.32 -19.02
CA LYS A 41 11.21 -17.27 -18.94
C LYS A 41 10.79 -16.36 -17.77
N PRO A 42 9.65 -15.65 -17.88
CA PRO A 42 9.09 -14.87 -16.76
C PRO A 42 9.04 -15.70 -15.47
N ASN A 43 9.45 -15.09 -14.36
CA ASN A 43 9.43 -15.76 -13.06
C ASN A 43 7.98 -16.11 -12.68
N VAL A 44 7.79 -17.31 -12.15
CA VAL A 44 6.52 -17.73 -11.55
C VAL A 44 6.81 -18.12 -10.11
N LEU A 45 6.30 -17.31 -9.18
CA LEU A 45 6.51 -17.46 -7.74
C LEU A 45 5.15 -17.68 -7.06
N PRO A 46 4.60 -18.91 -7.09
CA PRO A 46 3.28 -19.15 -6.51
C PRO A 46 3.29 -18.89 -4.99
N GLY A 47 2.18 -18.37 -4.46
CA GLY A 47 2.02 -18.14 -3.01
C GLY A 47 2.83 -16.97 -2.45
N ASN A 48 3.32 -16.07 -3.30
CA ASN A 48 4.00 -14.87 -2.84
C ASN A 48 3.03 -13.87 -2.16
N SER A 49 3.59 -12.91 -1.44
CA SER A 49 2.83 -11.93 -0.66
C SER A 49 1.94 -10.99 -1.50
N LYS A 50 2.37 -10.55 -2.70
CA LYS A 50 1.50 -9.75 -3.59
C LYS A 50 0.26 -10.52 -4.03
N ASP A 51 0.40 -11.79 -4.39
CA ASP A 51 -0.71 -12.59 -4.89
C ASP A 51 -1.69 -12.85 -3.75
N PHE A 52 -1.19 -13.12 -2.54
CA PHE A 52 -2.02 -13.22 -1.34
C PHE A 52 -2.74 -11.89 -1.02
N ALA A 53 -2.03 -10.76 -1.07
CA ALA A 53 -2.63 -9.45 -0.79
C ALA A 53 -3.69 -9.08 -1.84
N HIS A 54 -3.42 -9.30 -3.12
CA HIS A 54 -4.33 -8.96 -4.21
C HIS A 54 -5.50 -9.94 -4.29
N TYR A 55 -5.28 -11.24 -4.47
CA TYR A 55 -6.37 -12.21 -4.67
C TYR A 55 -7.00 -12.68 -3.36
N GLY A 56 -6.23 -12.77 -2.28
CA GLY A 56 -6.72 -13.26 -0.98
C GLY A 56 -7.41 -12.16 -0.17
N LEU A 57 -6.85 -10.95 -0.16
CA LEU A 57 -7.33 -9.84 0.66
C LEU A 57 -7.94 -8.70 -0.16
N GLY A 58 -7.71 -8.60 -1.47
CA GLY A 58 -8.15 -7.45 -2.26
C GLY A 58 -7.52 -6.14 -1.81
N VAL A 59 -6.23 -6.14 -1.49
CA VAL A 59 -5.47 -4.99 -0.99
C VAL A 59 -4.47 -4.51 -2.04
N SER A 60 -4.27 -3.20 -2.11
CA SER A 60 -3.20 -2.58 -2.89
C SER A 60 -1.86 -2.79 -2.18
N TRP A 61 -0.90 -3.45 -2.83
CA TRP A 61 0.34 -3.91 -2.19
C TRP A 61 1.53 -3.84 -3.15
N TYR A 62 2.69 -3.42 -2.64
CA TYR A 62 3.94 -3.26 -3.38
C TYR A 62 5.12 -3.82 -2.60
N VAL A 63 6.13 -4.33 -3.33
CA VAL A 63 7.49 -4.49 -2.81
C VAL A 63 8.27 -3.25 -3.20
N ILE A 64 9.04 -2.72 -2.27
CA ILE A 64 10.06 -1.71 -2.54
C ILE A 64 11.41 -2.41 -2.43
N GLU A 65 12.05 -2.68 -3.56
CA GLU A 65 13.41 -3.22 -3.60
C GLU A 65 14.39 -2.07 -3.41
N VAL A 66 14.91 -1.89 -2.19
CA VAL A 66 15.77 -0.75 -1.82
C VAL A 66 17.19 -0.85 -2.37
N GLY A 67 17.52 -1.93 -3.06
CA GLY A 67 18.86 -2.17 -3.60
C GLY A 67 19.75 -3.02 -2.71
N TRP A 68 21.01 -3.09 -3.11
CA TRP A 68 22.08 -3.92 -2.54
C TRP A 68 23.45 -3.32 -2.89
N GLY A 69 24.54 -3.99 -2.53
CA GLY A 69 25.89 -3.44 -2.76
C GLY A 69 26.20 -3.15 -4.23
N PHE A 70 25.67 -3.95 -5.16
CA PHE A 70 25.87 -3.69 -6.59
C PHE A 70 25.19 -2.40 -7.05
N SER A 71 24.00 -2.05 -6.53
CA SER A 71 23.32 -0.81 -6.93
C SER A 71 24.07 0.41 -6.42
N THR A 72 24.61 0.35 -5.20
CA THR A 72 25.54 1.36 -4.64
C THR A 72 26.77 1.55 -5.54
N ALA A 73 27.33 0.46 -6.09
CA ALA A 73 28.42 0.54 -7.07
C ALA A 73 27.98 0.87 -8.51
N GLY A 74 26.78 1.43 -8.69
CA GLY A 74 26.25 1.90 -9.97
C GLY A 74 25.84 0.79 -10.93
N ILE A 75 25.63 -0.43 -10.46
CA ILE A 75 25.18 -1.56 -11.28
C ILE A 75 23.67 -1.71 -11.13
N GLY A 76 22.96 -1.30 -12.19
CA GLY A 76 21.50 -1.38 -12.26
C GLY A 76 20.96 -2.81 -12.45
N PRO A 77 19.63 -2.99 -12.33
CA PRO A 77 18.98 -4.30 -12.49
C PRO A 77 19.22 -4.91 -13.87
N ASP A 78 19.13 -4.14 -14.95
CA ASP A 78 19.31 -4.65 -16.32
C ASP A 78 20.73 -5.20 -16.54
N GLU A 79 21.75 -4.44 -16.13
CA GLU A 79 23.15 -4.91 -16.19
C GLU A 79 23.33 -6.15 -15.30
N SER A 80 22.75 -6.14 -14.09
CA SER A 80 22.89 -7.24 -13.16
C SER A 80 22.25 -8.53 -13.66
N PHE A 81 21.02 -8.46 -14.17
CA PHE A 81 20.27 -9.64 -14.60
C PHE A 81 20.87 -10.31 -15.82
N ASP A 82 21.40 -9.53 -16.76
CA ASP A 82 21.99 -10.02 -18.01
C ASP A 82 23.51 -10.28 -17.91
N ALA A 83 24.11 -10.10 -16.73
CA ALA A 83 25.53 -10.38 -16.54
C ALA A 83 25.85 -11.89 -16.54
N LEU A 84 26.90 -12.25 -17.27
CA LEU A 84 27.53 -13.56 -17.18
C LEU A 84 28.19 -13.76 -15.80
N PRO A 85 28.32 -15.00 -15.30
CA PRO A 85 28.94 -15.29 -14.00
C PRO A 85 30.32 -14.64 -13.85
N GLU A 86 31.16 -14.74 -14.87
CA GLU A 86 32.51 -14.16 -14.90
C GLU A 86 32.50 -12.63 -14.82
N THR A 87 31.50 -11.96 -15.40
CA THR A 87 31.33 -10.50 -15.30
C THR A 87 30.98 -10.12 -13.87
N ARG A 88 30.09 -10.89 -13.23
CA ARG A 88 29.72 -10.66 -11.82
C ARG A 88 30.91 -10.87 -10.89
N GLU A 89 31.65 -11.97 -11.06
CA GLU A 89 32.79 -12.29 -10.20
C GLU A 89 33.95 -11.32 -10.38
N ARG A 90 34.18 -10.82 -11.60
CA ARG A 90 35.33 -9.97 -11.90
C ARG A 90 34.99 -8.49 -11.91
N ASP A 91 34.07 -8.08 -12.75
CA ASP A 91 33.87 -6.66 -13.07
C ASP A 91 32.99 -5.99 -12.03
N PHE A 92 31.93 -6.64 -11.54
CA PHE A 92 31.12 -6.09 -10.47
C PHE A 92 31.93 -5.97 -9.17
N MET A 93 32.68 -7.01 -8.81
CA MET A 93 33.53 -6.97 -7.62
C MET A 93 34.61 -5.88 -7.70
N ARG A 94 35.16 -5.59 -8.88
CA ARG A 94 36.07 -4.45 -9.07
C ARG A 94 35.39 -3.09 -8.87
N ARG A 95 34.12 -2.94 -9.26
CA ARG A 95 33.36 -1.71 -8.99
C ARG A 95 33.06 -1.56 -7.50
N ILE A 96 32.73 -2.66 -6.81
CA ILE A 96 32.59 -2.67 -5.35
C ILE A 96 33.89 -2.23 -4.66
N MET A 97 35.04 -2.79 -5.07
CA MET A 97 36.35 -2.39 -4.51
C MET A 97 36.65 -0.91 -4.78
N ARG A 98 36.40 -0.43 -6.00
CA ARG A 98 36.54 1.00 -6.33
C ARG A 98 35.65 1.87 -5.45
N PHE A 99 34.39 1.47 -5.27
CA PHE A 99 33.47 2.17 -4.37
C PHE A 99 34.02 2.24 -2.94
N ALA A 100 34.60 1.14 -2.45
CA ALA A 100 35.25 1.10 -1.14
C ALA A 100 36.45 2.07 -1.05
N ASP A 101 37.29 2.13 -2.09
CA ASP A 101 38.43 3.05 -2.16
C ASP A 101 37.98 4.52 -2.18
N ASP A 102 36.94 4.83 -2.96
CA ASP A 102 36.39 6.19 -3.10
C ASP A 102 35.73 6.70 -1.81
N HIS A 103 35.33 5.80 -0.91
CA HIS A 103 34.71 6.10 0.38
C HIS A 103 35.56 5.66 1.58
N ALA A 104 36.88 5.52 1.39
CA ALA A 104 37.79 5.03 2.42
C ALA A 104 37.84 5.92 3.68
N ASP A 105 37.46 7.20 3.56
CA ASP A 105 37.36 8.20 4.64
C ASP A 105 36.09 8.06 5.49
N THR A 106 35.13 7.23 5.05
CA THR A 106 33.91 6.90 5.79
C THR A 106 34.11 5.65 6.65
N ASP A 107 33.06 5.15 7.32
CA ASP A 107 33.12 3.84 7.98
C ASP A 107 33.11 2.70 6.93
N SER A 108 34.20 2.66 6.16
CA SER A 108 34.45 1.70 5.08
C SER A 108 34.52 0.27 5.59
N ARG A 109 34.60 0.03 6.91
CA ARG A 109 34.54 -1.31 7.53
C ARG A 109 33.25 -2.07 7.17
N VAL A 110 32.20 -1.36 6.76
CA VAL A 110 30.98 -1.98 6.22
C VAL A 110 31.25 -2.64 4.86
N VAL A 111 32.17 -2.11 4.06
CA VAL A 111 32.48 -2.60 2.70
C VAL A 111 33.78 -3.40 2.67
N PHE A 112 34.84 -2.88 3.28
CA PHE A 112 36.17 -3.46 3.30
C PHE A 112 36.83 -3.28 4.67
N VAL A 113 37.37 -4.38 5.21
CA VAL A 113 38.13 -4.38 6.46
C VAL A 113 39.61 -4.45 6.09
N PRO A 114 40.47 -3.49 6.52
CA PRO A 114 41.91 -3.59 6.31
C PRO A 114 42.45 -4.93 6.81
N TRP A 115 43.33 -5.54 6.03
CA TRP A 115 43.98 -6.78 6.43
C TRP A 115 44.87 -6.55 7.64
N GLU A 116 44.70 -7.39 8.66
CA GLU A 116 45.56 -7.41 9.84
C GLU A 116 46.07 -8.82 10.12
N ALA A 117 47.28 -8.91 10.65
CA ALA A 117 47.87 -10.18 11.05
C ALA A 117 47.13 -10.73 12.28
N TYR A 118 46.81 -12.03 12.23
CA TYR A 118 46.11 -12.74 13.29
C TYR A 118 46.75 -14.11 13.53
N GLU A 119 46.98 -14.44 14.79
CA GLU A 119 47.50 -15.76 15.20
C GLU A 119 46.32 -16.71 15.44
N HIS A 120 45.96 -17.48 14.42
CA HIS A 120 44.85 -18.42 14.51
C HIS A 120 45.26 -19.69 15.27
N PRO A 121 44.48 -20.17 16.27
CA PRO A 121 44.86 -21.30 17.12
C PRO A 121 45.20 -22.61 16.39
N GLN A 122 44.66 -22.80 15.18
CA GLN A 122 44.86 -24.01 14.37
C GLN A 122 45.68 -23.77 13.10
N LEU A 123 45.69 -22.55 12.56
CA LEU A 123 46.28 -22.25 11.25
C LEU A 123 47.63 -21.53 11.39
N GLY A 124 47.99 -21.10 12.60
CA GLY A 124 49.12 -20.21 12.83
C GLY A 124 48.84 -18.81 12.30
N ARG A 125 49.89 -18.13 11.85
CA ARG A 125 49.82 -16.75 11.34
C ARG A 125 49.01 -16.68 10.04
N VAL A 126 47.90 -15.96 10.09
CA VAL A 126 47.04 -15.64 8.94
C VAL A 126 46.79 -14.13 8.89
N GLU A 127 46.16 -13.65 7.83
CA GLU A 127 45.61 -12.30 7.77
C GLU A 127 44.09 -12.38 7.77
N ILE A 128 43.43 -11.47 8.49
CA ILE A 128 41.97 -11.34 8.51
C ILE A 128 41.60 -9.94 8.02
N GLY A 129 40.55 -9.86 7.21
CA GLY A 129 40.14 -8.64 6.55
C GLY A 129 39.56 -8.92 5.17
N GLY A 130 39.65 -7.92 4.30
CA GLY A 130 39.12 -7.96 2.94
C GLY A 130 37.69 -7.48 2.85
N LEU A 131 37.06 -7.80 1.72
CA LEU A 131 35.71 -7.38 1.43
C LEU A 131 34.70 -8.08 2.34
N THR A 132 33.79 -7.32 2.94
CA THR A 132 32.75 -7.91 3.79
C THR A 132 31.61 -8.49 2.94
N ARG A 133 30.78 -9.34 3.56
CA ARG A 133 29.53 -9.78 2.92
C ARG A 133 28.54 -8.63 2.71
N ALA A 134 28.56 -7.63 3.60
CA ALA A 134 27.68 -6.48 3.52
C ALA A 134 27.97 -5.63 2.27
N ALA A 135 29.23 -5.58 1.82
CA ALA A 135 29.65 -4.89 0.60
C ALA A 135 28.84 -5.26 -0.65
N VAL A 136 28.36 -6.50 -0.73
CA VAL A 136 27.55 -6.98 -1.86
C VAL A 136 26.07 -7.04 -1.49
N SER A 137 25.76 -7.37 -0.23
CA SER A 137 24.40 -7.71 0.18
C SER A 137 23.57 -6.49 0.58
N HIS A 138 24.20 -5.39 1.00
CA HIS A 138 23.52 -4.24 1.58
C HIS A 138 23.87 -2.97 0.83
N VAL A 139 22.92 -2.05 0.78
CA VAL A 139 23.16 -0.67 0.35
C VAL A 139 24.10 0.03 1.33
N TYR A 140 24.93 0.92 0.82
CA TYR A 140 25.78 1.76 1.64
C TYR A 140 24.94 2.63 2.61
N PRO A 141 25.19 2.59 3.94
CA PRO A 141 24.27 3.19 4.91
C PRO A 141 23.92 4.67 4.69
N PRO A 142 24.85 5.56 4.24
CA PRO A 142 24.48 6.93 3.88
C PRO A 142 23.49 7.04 2.71
N GLU A 143 23.56 6.18 1.69
CA GLU A 143 22.58 6.16 0.59
C GLU A 143 21.19 5.74 1.09
N MET A 144 21.12 4.93 2.16
CA MET A 144 19.84 4.52 2.74
C MET A 144 19.05 5.69 3.33
N GLU A 145 19.68 6.80 3.71
CA GLU A 145 18.96 7.99 4.18
C GLU A 145 18.09 8.59 3.07
N GLU A 146 18.65 8.77 1.88
CA GLU A 146 17.94 9.28 0.71
C GLU A 146 16.83 8.31 0.25
N ILE A 147 17.14 7.02 0.18
CA ILE A 147 16.17 5.98 -0.18
C ILE A 147 15.02 5.95 0.84
N SER A 148 15.32 6.11 2.12
CA SER A 148 14.30 6.10 3.18
C SER A 148 13.35 7.28 3.08
N ASP A 149 13.83 8.48 2.74
CA ASP A 149 12.97 9.65 2.56
C ASP A 149 11.97 9.46 1.40
N GLY A 150 12.46 9.08 0.21
CA GLY A 150 11.61 8.84 -0.95
C GLY A 150 10.58 7.72 -0.71
N THR A 151 11.03 6.59 -0.16
CA THR A 151 10.16 5.44 0.13
C THR A 151 9.15 5.76 1.23
N THR A 152 9.52 6.53 2.25
CA THR A 152 8.58 7.01 3.29
C THR A 152 7.50 7.90 2.67
N LYS A 153 7.88 8.85 1.82
CA LYS A 153 6.91 9.71 1.09
C LYS A 153 5.95 8.88 0.26
N PHE A 154 6.45 7.88 -0.46
CA PHE A 154 5.60 6.96 -1.24
C PHE A 154 4.63 6.18 -0.34
N ILE A 155 5.10 5.57 0.75
CA ILE A 155 4.26 4.81 1.67
C ILE A 155 3.14 5.69 2.26
N LEU A 156 3.47 6.91 2.71
CA LEU A 156 2.48 7.84 3.25
C LEU A 156 1.47 8.26 2.19
N ARG A 157 1.91 8.53 0.96
CA ARG A 157 1.03 8.95 -0.14
C ARG A 157 0.12 7.81 -0.60
N HIS A 158 0.64 6.59 -0.68
CA HIS A 158 -0.14 5.38 -0.96
C HIS A 158 -1.16 5.09 0.15
N ALA A 159 -0.77 5.22 1.42
CA ALA A 159 -1.69 5.08 2.55
C ALA A 159 -2.81 6.13 2.53
N ALA A 160 -2.51 7.37 2.11
CA ALA A 160 -3.49 8.44 1.98
C ALA A 160 -4.60 8.12 0.95
N TYR A 161 -4.39 7.17 0.02
CA TYR A 161 -5.44 6.73 -0.90
C TYR A 161 -6.58 5.94 -0.21
N HIS A 162 -6.44 5.57 1.06
CA HIS A 162 -7.43 4.75 1.77
C HIS A 162 -8.88 5.25 1.58
N PRO A 163 -9.86 4.34 1.56
CA PRO A 163 -11.27 4.71 1.54
C PRO A 163 -11.61 5.54 2.78
N ARG A 164 -12.48 6.55 2.64
CA ARG A 164 -12.90 7.41 3.74
C ARG A 164 -14.37 7.76 3.62
N LEU A 165 -15.20 7.13 4.47
CA LEU A 165 -16.62 7.38 4.49
C LEU A 165 -16.94 8.76 5.06
N ALA A 166 -17.93 9.42 4.45
CA ALA A 166 -18.53 10.66 4.93
C ALA A 166 -20.04 10.58 4.75
N LEU A 167 -20.78 11.10 5.73
CA LEU A 167 -22.19 11.44 5.54
C LEU A 167 -22.28 12.85 4.97
N SER A 168 -23.24 13.09 4.09
CA SER A 168 -23.46 14.40 3.49
C SER A 168 -24.91 14.62 3.12
N GLY A 169 -25.37 15.87 3.29
CA GLY A 169 -26.72 16.30 2.96
C GLY A 169 -27.78 15.54 3.75
N CYS A 170 -27.48 15.15 4.99
CA CYS A 170 -28.47 14.54 5.86
C CYS A 170 -29.47 15.60 6.32
N GLU A 171 -30.75 15.37 6.04
CA GLU A 171 -31.84 16.29 6.34
C GLU A 171 -33.06 15.54 6.87
N ALA A 172 -33.77 16.16 7.80
CA ALA A 172 -35.07 15.73 8.26
C ALA A 172 -36.15 16.66 7.71
N THR A 173 -37.18 16.11 7.07
CA THR A 173 -38.32 16.89 6.57
C THR A 173 -39.59 16.36 7.18
N LEU A 174 -40.38 17.22 7.83
CA LEU A 174 -41.73 16.87 8.30
C LEU A 174 -42.63 16.58 7.08
N ILE A 175 -43.24 15.39 7.05
CA ILE A 175 -44.14 14.97 5.97
C ILE A 175 -45.58 14.74 6.42
N GLY A 176 -45.85 14.78 7.74
CA GLY A 176 -47.20 14.82 8.30
C GLY A 176 -47.31 14.13 9.66
N ALA A 177 -48.15 14.65 10.56
CA ALA A 177 -48.53 14.02 11.84
C ALA A 177 -47.34 13.47 12.70
N GLY A 178 -46.25 14.23 12.79
CA GLY A 178 -45.05 13.79 13.54
C GLY A 178 -44.20 12.74 12.81
N ILE A 179 -44.47 12.50 11.53
CA ILE A 179 -43.68 11.65 10.64
C ILE A 179 -42.68 12.51 9.87
N TYR A 180 -41.42 12.12 9.92
CA TYR A 180 -40.32 12.77 9.25
C TYR A 180 -39.70 11.83 8.21
N ARG A 181 -39.38 12.39 7.05
CA ARG A 181 -38.53 11.75 6.06
C ARG A 181 -37.09 12.20 6.30
N ILE A 182 -36.21 11.23 6.53
CA ILE A 182 -34.78 11.46 6.68
C ILE A 182 -34.11 11.09 5.36
N ARG A 183 -33.42 12.04 4.73
CA ARG A 183 -32.64 11.81 3.51
C ARG A 183 -31.18 12.14 3.73
N GLY A 184 -30.29 11.52 2.97
CA GLY A 184 -28.87 11.84 2.99
C GLY A 184 -28.09 11.00 2.01
N ARG A 185 -26.76 11.04 2.14
CA ARG A 185 -25.84 10.22 1.33
C ARG A 185 -24.72 9.69 2.21
N VAL A 186 -24.33 8.45 1.98
CA VAL A 186 -23.03 7.94 2.39
C VAL A 186 -22.09 8.00 1.18
N ALA A 187 -21.03 8.78 1.30
CA ALA A 187 -20.02 8.98 0.27
C ALA A 187 -18.68 8.40 0.69
N ASN A 188 -17.84 8.06 -0.29
CA ASN A 188 -16.44 7.74 -0.07
C ASN A 188 -15.56 8.85 -0.64
N THR A 189 -15.00 9.66 0.25
CA THR A 189 -14.11 10.78 -0.07
C THR A 189 -12.66 10.35 -0.30
N GLY A 190 -12.33 9.09 0.00
CA GLY A 190 -11.03 8.49 -0.29
C GLY A 190 -10.83 8.17 -1.76
N ARG A 191 -9.59 7.89 -2.16
CA ARG A 191 -9.25 7.59 -3.56
C ARG A 191 -9.56 6.15 -3.94
N PHE A 192 -9.32 5.20 -3.05
CA PHE A 192 -9.73 3.81 -3.23
C PHE A 192 -11.21 3.63 -3.01
N ALA A 193 -11.82 2.74 -3.80
CA ALA A 193 -13.13 2.17 -3.47
C ALA A 193 -13.05 1.41 -2.14
N THR A 194 -14.18 1.20 -1.47
CA THR A 194 -14.20 0.51 -0.16
C THR A 194 -13.71 -0.94 -0.24
N ASN A 195 -13.81 -1.59 -1.40
CA ASN A 195 -13.21 -2.90 -1.69
C ASN A 195 -11.73 -2.84 -2.10
N VAL A 196 -11.16 -1.65 -2.31
CA VAL A 196 -9.78 -1.36 -2.75
C VAL A 196 -9.47 -1.93 -4.14
N MET A 197 -9.25 -3.23 -4.26
CA MET A 197 -9.09 -3.94 -5.54
C MET A 197 -10.39 -4.63 -5.94
N SER A 198 -10.58 -4.90 -7.23
CA SER A 198 -11.77 -5.61 -7.76
C SER A 198 -11.96 -6.99 -7.09
N THR A 199 -10.86 -7.71 -6.85
CA THR A 199 -10.81 -8.97 -6.10
C THR A 199 -11.29 -8.83 -4.65
N GLY A 200 -11.25 -7.63 -4.08
CA GLY A 200 -11.78 -7.34 -2.76
C GLY A 200 -13.29 -7.55 -2.63
N LEU A 201 -14.04 -7.61 -3.74
CA LEU A 201 -15.46 -7.95 -3.76
C LEU A 201 -15.73 -9.43 -3.54
N THR A 202 -14.76 -10.30 -3.88
CA THR A 202 -14.87 -11.75 -3.71
C THR A 202 -13.96 -12.29 -2.60
N ALA A 203 -13.12 -11.43 -2.02
CA ALA A 203 -12.24 -11.77 -0.91
C ALA A 203 -13.02 -12.14 0.36
N ARG A 204 -12.44 -13.04 1.18
CA ARG A 204 -13.04 -13.45 2.47
C ARG A 204 -13.18 -12.29 3.47
N THR A 205 -12.36 -11.25 3.30
CA THR A 205 -12.39 -10.03 4.10
C THR A 205 -13.44 -9.03 3.64
N GLN A 206 -14.21 -9.33 2.58
CA GLN A 206 -15.26 -8.43 2.09
C GLN A 206 -16.28 -8.15 3.19
N ARG A 207 -16.61 -6.87 3.37
CA ARG A 207 -17.69 -6.40 4.24
C ARG A 207 -18.43 -5.28 3.49
N PRO A 208 -19.76 -5.20 3.60
CA PRO A 208 -20.49 -4.10 3.00
C PRO A 208 -20.22 -2.80 3.76
N VAL A 209 -20.43 -1.67 3.08
CA VAL A 209 -20.66 -0.39 3.76
C VAL A 209 -22.03 -0.45 4.41
N ARG A 210 -22.09 -0.20 5.71
CA ARG A 210 -23.34 -0.17 6.48
C ARG A 210 -23.70 1.26 6.82
N ALA A 211 -24.89 1.70 6.42
CA ALA A 211 -25.48 2.95 6.87
C ALA A 211 -26.72 2.63 7.70
N SER A 212 -26.86 3.23 8.87
CA SER A 212 -27.94 2.94 9.80
C SER A 212 -28.48 4.22 10.43
N ILE A 213 -29.73 4.15 10.85
CA ILE A 213 -30.33 5.16 11.72
C ILE A 213 -30.57 4.54 13.10
N GLU A 214 -30.13 5.23 14.15
CA GLU A 214 -30.37 4.79 15.52
C GLU A 214 -31.84 5.04 15.90
N PRO A 215 -32.46 4.16 16.72
CA PRO A 215 -33.79 4.42 17.22
C PRO A 215 -33.84 5.74 18.00
N PRO A 216 -34.83 6.62 17.76
CA PRO A 216 -34.99 7.83 18.56
C PRO A 216 -35.30 7.48 20.02
N GLU A 217 -34.93 8.36 20.96
CA GLU A 217 -35.30 8.19 22.38
C GLU A 217 -36.81 8.17 22.59
N ALA A 218 -37.54 8.97 21.82
CA ALA A 218 -39.00 9.01 21.80
C ALA A 218 -39.51 8.85 20.37
N GLY A 219 -40.24 7.76 20.11
CA GLY A 219 -40.81 7.46 18.80
C GLY A 219 -40.34 6.13 18.23
N GLU A 220 -40.48 5.96 16.91
CA GLU A 220 -40.07 4.75 16.22
C GLU A 220 -39.58 5.02 14.78
N VAL A 221 -38.68 4.16 14.31
CA VAL A 221 -38.30 4.11 12.90
C VAL A 221 -39.34 3.26 12.16
N LEU A 222 -40.11 3.91 11.28
CA LEU A 222 -41.16 3.30 10.47
C LEU A 222 -40.60 2.48 9.30
N SER A 223 -39.41 2.85 8.79
CA SER A 223 -38.73 2.10 7.75
C SER A 223 -38.38 0.68 8.23
N ARG A 224 -38.82 -0.33 7.47
CA ARG A 224 -38.51 -1.74 7.76
C ARG A 224 -37.00 -2.01 7.83
N GLN A 225 -36.22 -1.39 6.94
CA GLN A 225 -34.77 -1.49 6.94
C GLN A 225 -34.16 -0.30 7.71
N ARG A 226 -33.73 -0.56 8.94
CA ARG A 226 -32.96 0.41 9.75
C ARG A 226 -31.50 0.47 9.36
N ILE A 227 -31.00 -0.58 8.72
CA ILE A 227 -29.63 -0.71 8.22
C ILE A 227 -29.72 -0.94 6.72
N LEU A 228 -29.05 -0.07 5.96
CA LEU A 228 -28.82 -0.18 4.53
C LEU A 228 -27.39 -0.70 4.32
N GLU A 229 -27.24 -1.69 3.44
CA GLU A 229 -25.95 -2.29 3.11
C GLU A 229 -25.63 -2.09 1.63
N PHE A 230 -24.41 -1.65 1.35
CA PHE A 230 -23.88 -1.50 0.00
C PHE A 230 -22.63 -2.34 -0.15
N ALA A 231 -22.57 -3.19 -1.18
CA ALA A 231 -21.45 -4.10 -1.38
C ALA A 231 -20.10 -3.37 -1.45
N ALA A 232 -20.07 -2.25 -2.15
CA ALA A 232 -18.97 -1.30 -2.16
C ALA A 232 -19.44 0.09 -2.60
N ILE A 233 -18.65 1.11 -2.26
CA ILE A 233 -18.75 2.47 -2.77
C ILE A 233 -17.41 2.79 -3.45
N GLY A 234 -17.47 3.31 -4.68
CA GLY A 234 -16.29 3.71 -5.44
C GLY A 234 -15.47 4.78 -4.73
N GLY A 235 -14.24 5.02 -5.18
CA GLY A 235 -13.44 6.14 -4.69
C GLY A 235 -13.81 7.45 -5.38
N GLY A 236 -13.14 8.54 -5.00
CA GLY A 236 -13.24 9.82 -5.71
C GLY A 236 -14.59 10.53 -5.55
N GLY A 237 -15.30 10.29 -4.46
CA GLY A 237 -16.57 10.95 -4.16
C GLY A 237 -17.81 10.18 -4.63
N ASP A 238 -17.70 8.91 -5.06
CA ASP A 238 -18.87 8.05 -5.27
C ASP A 238 -19.71 7.96 -3.98
N PHE A 239 -21.02 7.80 -4.13
CA PHE A 239 -21.95 7.82 -3.02
C PHE A 239 -23.16 6.91 -3.23
N ARG A 240 -23.87 6.62 -2.14
CA ARG A 240 -25.16 5.95 -2.15
C ARG A 240 -26.20 6.79 -1.41
N PRO A 241 -27.42 6.94 -1.96
CA PRO A 241 -28.47 7.68 -1.29
C PRO A 241 -28.99 6.89 -0.07
N LEU A 242 -29.42 7.62 0.94
CA LEU A 242 -29.99 7.12 2.17
C LEU A 242 -31.40 7.69 2.34
N GLU A 243 -32.35 6.84 2.77
CA GLU A 243 -33.70 7.28 3.09
C GLU A 243 -34.32 6.44 4.21
N TRP A 244 -34.89 7.12 5.20
CA TRP A 244 -35.68 6.51 6.27
C TRP A 244 -36.92 7.35 6.61
N PHE A 245 -37.90 6.73 7.25
CA PHE A 245 -39.06 7.39 7.81
C PHE A 245 -39.13 7.12 9.32
N ILE A 246 -39.38 8.17 10.10
CA ILE A 246 -39.45 8.13 11.57
C ILE A 246 -40.74 8.79 12.04
N ALA A 247 -41.42 8.23 13.03
CA ALA A 247 -42.47 8.89 13.79
C ALA A 247 -41.93 9.27 15.16
N ALA A 248 -41.84 10.57 15.47
CA ALA A 248 -41.29 11.06 16.74
C ALA A 248 -41.77 12.49 17.04
N PRO A 249 -41.70 12.97 18.29
CA PRO A 249 -41.95 14.37 18.62
C PRO A 249 -40.99 15.33 17.89
N GLN A 250 -41.45 16.54 17.58
CA GLN A 250 -40.60 17.64 17.13
C GLN A 250 -39.48 17.89 18.15
N GLY A 251 -38.27 18.22 17.67
CA GLY A 251 -37.11 18.44 18.52
C GLY A 251 -36.39 17.17 18.97
N THR A 252 -36.90 15.98 18.63
CA THR A 252 -36.19 14.72 18.90
C THR A 252 -34.87 14.68 18.12
N GLU A 253 -33.80 14.26 18.78
CA GLU A 253 -32.51 14.02 18.12
C GLU A 253 -32.48 12.62 17.52
N ILE A 254 -31.95 12.52 16.30
CA ILE A 254 -31.73 11.26 15.60
C ILE A 254 -30.29 11.17 15.13
N VAL A 255 -29.75 9.95 15.11
CA VAL A 255 -28.35 9.71 14.74
C VAL A 255 -28.31 8.83 13.50
N VAL A 256 -27.70 9.35 12.44
CA VAL A 256 -27.34 8.58 11.23
C VAL A 256 -25.87 8.20 11.34
N ARG A 257 -25.56 6.92 11.11
CA ARG A 257 -24.21 6.38 11.19
C ARG A 257 -23.86 5.60 9.93
N ALA A 258 -22.66 5.77 9.41
CA ALA A 258 -22.10 4.89 8.39
C ALA A 258 -20.78 4.28 8.85
N SER A 259 -20.52 3.02 8.48
CA SER A 259 -19.30 2.31 8.86
C SER A 259 -18.85 1.29 7.81
N HIS A 260 -17.53 1.15 7.71
CA HIS A 260 -16.86 0.12 6.91
C HIS A 260 -15.45 -0.14 7.46
N PRO A 261 -14.95 -1.40 7.54
CA PRO A 261 -13.66 -1.69 8.16
C PRO A 261 -12.46 -0.95 7.56
N ARG A 262 -12.49 -0.67 6.24
CA ARG A 262 -11.43 0.09 5.55
C ARG A 262 -11.78 1.56 5.35
N GLY A 263 -13.05 1.91 5.49
CA GLY A 263 -13.58 3.25 5.21
C GLY A 263 -13.77 4.10 6.46
N GLY A 264 -13.55 3.52 7.64
CA GLY A 264 -13.80 4.16 8.92
C GLY A 264 -15.28 4.19 9.29
N THR A 265 -15.60 5.06 10.26
CA THR A 265 -16.96 5.33 10.73
C THR A 265 -17.20 6.82 10.71
N CYS A 266 -18.40 7.24 10.35
CA CYS A 266 -18.87 8.62 10.48
C CYS A 266 -20.31 8.64 11.01
N THR A 267 -20.63 9.72 11.71
CA THR A 267 -21.91 9.89 12.40
C THR A 267 -22.38 11.32 12.19
N GLU A 268 -23.68 11.50 12.00
CA GLU A 268 -24.34 12.79 11.89
C GLU A 268 -25.60 12.80 12.75
N THR A 269 -25.73 13.83 13.59
CA THR A 269 -26.91 14.04 14.44
C THR A 269 -27.81 15.08 13.80
N LEU A 270 -29.10 14.78 13.70
CA LEU A 270 -30.11 15.71 13.20
C LEU A 270 -31.15 15.94 14.30
N THR A 271 -31.64 17.16 14.39
CA THR A 271 -32.82 17.50 15.20
C THR A 271 -34.04 17.56 14.28
N LEU A 272 -35.12 16.87 14.65
CA LEU A 272 -36.35 16.87 13.85
C LEU A 272 -37.01 18.27 13.89
N PRO A 273 -37.26 18.91 12.73
CA PRO A 273 -37.70 20.30 12.64
C PRO A 273 -39.13 20.54 13.09
#